data_AF-A0A6A6W661-F1
#
_entry.id   AF-A0A6A6W661-F1
#
_cell.length_a   1.000
_cell.length_b   1.000
_cell.length_c   1.000
_cell.angle_alpha   90.00
_cell.angle_beta   90.00
_cell.angle_gamma   90.00
#
_symmetry.space_group_name_H-M   'P 1'
#
loop_
_entity.id
_entity.type
_entity.pdbx_description
1 polymer ?
#
loop_
_entity_poly.entity_id
_entity_poly.type
_entity_poly.pdbx_seq_one_letter_code
_entity_poly.pdbx_strand_id
1 'polypeptide(L)'
;MAEVYDTTRFGQLYYASRQPRSNHLFLAAYHLAEICQNAGIQYAFLGGWTVQLRGGSRETQDVDISVKTTMELFKKTLLKMPRICFPQIHGQTAVNLFVHTGKSYDQGYDDLPDLAVQVDVIISGNLNSPTDINSSTSETIILPNGFNARVINIFFLLRGKFNAFVTRGHTSTNDYEDLVFLITRYPMVIPQYSSYIDKEYRLKFLEKFTASNAGNEGLLRLMKQRLGLVEGNNKGTNEGKEKAEEEEVEEEEKKKEEENLNWIWDATHGQYRRLIEGKWQWAPVQQKSSQPEAYSTDWAWDDTHGLFKRFVGGEWQWAPVQQQSSQPEASSIGWAWDDTHGLFKRFVGGEWQWASSLH
;
A
#
# COMPACT_ATOMS: atom_id res chain seq x y z
N MET A 1 28.10 -13.63 -7.97
CA MET A 1 26.85 -14.40 -7.90
C MET A 1 26.20 -14.11 -6.55
N ALA A 2 24.88 -14.14 -6.48
CA ALA A 2 24.15 -13.94 -5.22
C ALA A 2 24.47 -15.05 -4.20
N GLU A 3 24.39 -14.71 -2.92
CA GLU A 3 24.31 -15.68 -1.84
C GLU A 3 22.93 -16.35 -1.87
N VAL A 4 22.87 -17.67 -1.71
CA VAL A 4 21.60 -18.39 -1.48
C VAL A 4 21.56 -18.82 -0.02
N TYR A 5 20.56 -18.37 0.73
CA TYR A 5 20.48 -18.62 2.17
C TYR A 5 19.38 -19.61 2.56
N ASP A 6 19.66 -20.40 3.60
CA ASP A 6 18.71 -21.28 4.27
C ASP A 6 18.11 -20.61 5.53
N THR A 7 17.33 -21.35 6.31
CA THR A 7 16.70 -20.84 7.55
C THR A 7 17.70 -20.41 8.62
N THR A 8 18.87 -21.05 8.68
CA THR A 8 19.90 -20.72 9.67
C THR A 8 20.54 -19.38 9.31
N ARG A 9 20.91 -19.24 8.04
CA ARG A 9 21.51 -18.02 7.53
C ARG A 9 20.52 -16.84 7.49
N PHE A 10 19.23 -17.13 7.27
CA PHE A 10 18.15 -16.13 7.42
C PHE A 10 18.20 -15.43 8.79
N GLY A 11 18.33 -16.19 9.89
CA GLY A 11 18.37 -15.60 11.23
C GLY A 11 19.52 -14.59 11.39
N GLN A 12 20.71 -14.91 10.87
CA GLN A 12 21.87 -14.02 10.92
C GLN A 12 21.63 -12.72 10.13
N LEU A 13 21.10 -12.85 8.90
CA LEU A 13 20.80 -11.71 8.04
C LEU A 13 19.68 -10.84 8.65
N TYR A 14 18.64 -11.47 9.17
CA TYR A 14 17.49 -10.81 9.79
C TYR A 14 17.88 -10.01 11.04
N TYR A 15 18.69 -10.56 11.93
CA TYR A 15 19.14 -9.81 13.11
C TYR A 15 20.07 -8.65 12.73
N ALA A 16 20.93 -8.84 11.72
CA ALA A 16 21.76 -7.76 11.20
C ALA A 16 20.93 -6.64 10.55
N SER A 17 19.76 -6.95 9.97
CA SER A 17 18.92 -5.99 9.27
C SER A 17 18.03 -5.13 10.17
N ARG A 18 18.10 -5.26 11.51
CA ARG A 18 17.16 -4.60 12.45
C ARG A 18 17.45 -3.12 12.70
N GLN A 19 18.63 -2.62 12.36
CA GLN A 19 19.03 -1.23 12.64
C GLN A 19 19.68 -0.53 11.44
N PRO A 20 19.01 -0.52 10.26
CA PRO A 20 19.55 0.19 9.12
C PRO A 20 19.44 1.71 9.35
N ARG A 21 20.54 2.43 9.09
CA ARG A 21 20.50 3.88 8.87
C ARG A 21 19.75 4.18 7.57
N SER A 22 19.22 5.40 7.41
CA SER A 22 18.54 5.81 6.17
C SER A 22 19.38 5.61 4.90
N ASN A 23 20.71 5.77 5.00
CA ASN A 23 21.63 5.50 3.89
C ASN A 23 21.63 4.03 3.46
N HIS A 24 21.48 3.07 4.39
CA HIS A 24 21.37 1.65 4.06
C HIS A 24 20.12 1.38 3.22
N LEU A 25 18.96 1.89 3.66
CA LEU A 25 17.70 1.73 2.93
C LEU A 25 17.78 2.35 1.54
N PHE A 26 18.36 3.55 1.44
CA PHE A 26 18.61 4.21 0.18
C PHE A 26 19.49 3.37 -0.75
N LEU A 27 20.62 2.85 -0.28
CA LEU A 27 21.57 2.07 -1.09
C LEU A 27 20.95 0.74 -1.55
N ALA A 28 20.18 0.07 -0.69
CA ALA A 28 19.44 -1.13 -1.06
C ALA A 28 18.40 -0.85 -2.16
N ALA A 29 17.60 0.22 -1.98
CA ALA A 29 16.61 0.64 -2.97
C ALA A 29 17.27 1.06 -4.29
N TYR A 30 18.35 1.85 -4.23
CA TYR A 30 19.13 2.27 -5.38
C TYR A 30 19.64 1.06 -6.18
N HIS A 31 20.26 0.09 -5.51
CA HIS A 31 20.77 -1.11 -6.16
C HIS A 31 19.66 -1.94 -6.84
N LEU A 32 18.50 -2.11 -6.18
CA LEU A 32 17.36 -2.82 -6.77
C LEU A 32 16.75 -2.08 -7.95
N ALA A 33 16.70 -0.74 -7.88
CA ALA A 33 16.26 0.10 -8.99
C ALA A 33 17.18 -0.09 -10.21
N GLU A 34 18.51 -0.08 -10.02
CA GLU A 34 19.47 -0.35 -11.10
C GLU A 34 19.29 -1.74 -11.71
N ILE A 35 19.12 -2.77 -10.88
CA ILE A 35 18.87 -4.14 -11.36
C ILE A 35 17.62 -4.18 -12.23
N CYS A 36 16.51 -3.58 -11.77
CA CYS A 36 15.26 -3.59 -12.51
C CYS A 36 15.37 -2.80 -13.82
N GLN A 37 16.02 -1.62 -13.80
CA GLN A 37 16.25 -0.80 -15.00
C GLN A 37 17.08 -1.55 -16.04
N ASN A 38 18.20 -2.16 -15.62
CA ASN A 38 19.10 -2.90 -16.50
C ASN A 38 18.43 -4.16 -17.08
N ALA A 39 17.51 -4.77 -16.34
CA ALA A 39 16.75 -5.93 -16.79
C ALA A 39 15.46 -5.57 -17.57
N GLY A 40 15.12 -4.28 -17.72
CA GLY A 40 13.87 -3.84 -18.34
C GLY A 40 12.61 -4.23 -17.54
N ILE A 41 12.74 -4.43 -16.23
CA ILE A 41 11.64 -4.82 -15.33
C ILE A 41 11.00 -3.54 -14.77
N GLN A 42 9.70 -3.35 -15.01
CA GLN A 42 8.98 -2.25 -14.38
C GLN A 42 8.86 -2.50 -12.88
N TYR A 43 9.10 -1.48 -12.06
CA TYR A 43 9.08 -1.60 -10.60
C TYR A 43 8.55 -0.33 -9.96
N ALA A 44 8.07 -0.44 -8.72
CA ALA A 44 7.77 0.70 -7.87
C ALA A 44 7.95 0.31 -6.40
N PHE A 45 8.61 1.17 -5.64
CA PHE A 45 8.73 1.00 -4.19
C PHE A 45 7.39 1.28 -3.50
N LEU A 46 7.18 0.66 -2.35
CA LEU A 46 5.99 0.85 -1.52
C LEU A 46 6.35 0.73 -0.03
N GLY A 47 5.33 0.66 0.83
CA GLY A 47 5.50 0.43 2.26
C GLY A 47 6.12 1.61 3.02
N GLY A 48 6.70 1.30 4.18
CA GLY A 48 7.11 2.29 5.18
C GLY A 48 8.17 3.26 4.68
N TRP A 49 9.16 2.77 3.91
CA TRP A 49 10.22 3.60 3.36
C TRP A 49 9.66 4.70 2.45
N THR A 50 8.66 4.38 1.62
CA THR A 50 8.04 5.40 0.75
C THR A 50 7.18 6.42 1.52
N VAL A 51 6.72 6.09 2.73
CA VAL A 51 6.08 7.05 3.64
C VAL A 51 7.13 8.02 4.19
N GLN A 52 8.31 7.53 4.56
CA GLN A 52 9.44 8.38 4.97
C GLN A 52 9.89 9.34 3.87
N LEU A 53 10.00 8.86 2.62
CA LEU A 53 10.36 9.72 1.49
C LEU A 53 9.40 10.90 1.28
N ARG A 54 8.17 10.79 1.80
CA ARG A 54 7.14 11.84 1.75
C ARG A 54 7.13 12.75 2.98
N GLY A 55 8.04 12.52 3.93
CA GLY A 55 8.15 13.27 5.18
C GLY A 55 7.48 12.61 6.39
N GLY A 56 7.13 11.32 6.31
CA GLY A 56 6.68 10.57 7.48
C GLY A 56 7.82 10.40 8.49
N SER A 57 7.50 10.52 9.78
CA SER A 57 8.50 10.49 10.87
C SER A 57 8.85 9.10 11.39
N ARG A 58 8.07 8.08 11.05
CA ARG A 58 8.26 6.72 11.57
C ARG A 58 9.50 6.08 10.95
N GLU A 59 10.33 5.44 11.78
CA GLU A 59 11.45 4.62 11.31
C GLU A 59 10.95 3.32 10.62
N THR A 60 11.68 2.87 9.59
CA THR A 60 11.43 1.61 8.88
C THR A 60 12.75 0.87 8.77
N GLN A 61 12.68 -0.45 8.69
CA GLN A 61 13.86 -1.32 8.75
C GLN A 61 14.11 -2.08 7.45
N ASP A 62 13.24 -1.84 6.47
CA ASP A 62 13.06 -2.63 5.27
C ASP A 62 12.68 -1.73 4.09
N VAL A 63 12.86 -2.28 2.90
CA VAL A 63 12.42 -1.69 1.64
C VAL A 63 11.42 -2.64 0.98
N ASP A 64 10.22 -2.17 0.70
CA ASP A 64 9.24 -2.92 -0.08
C ASP A 64 9.30 -2.50 -1.56
N ILE A 65 9.26 -3.47 -2.48
CA ILE A 65 9.25 -3.22 -3.92
C ILE A 65 8.26 -4.12 -4.64
N SER A 66 7.44 -3.53 -5.51
CA SER A 66 6.61 -4.27 -6.46
C SER A 66 7.32 -4.35 -7.80
N VAL A 67 7.35 -5.52 -8.42
CA VAL A 67 8.01 -5.76 -9.72
C VAL A 67 7.06 -6.44 -10.71
N LYS A 68 7.03 -5.95 -11.95
CA LYS A 68 6.18 -6.49 -13.02
C LYS A 68 6.93 -7.54 -13.83
N THR A 69 6.98 -8.75 -13.28
CA THR A 69 7.61 -9.93 -13.88
C THR A 69 7.10 -11.20 -13.16
N THR A 70 7.67 -12.37 -13.44
CA THR A 70 7.44 -13.58 -12.63
C THR A 70 8.57 -13.77 -11.61
N MET A 71 8.30 -14.48 -10.52
CA MET A 71 9.33 -14.80 -9.53
C MET A 71 10.53 -15.53 -10.13
N GLU A 72 10.29 -16.47 -11.06
CA GLU A 72 11.37 -17.22 -11.72
C GLU A 72 12.29 -16.31 -12.57
N LEU A 73 11.71 -15.39 -13.33
CA LEU A 73 12.49 -14.43 -14.11
C LEU A 73 13.23 -13.44 -13.20
N PHE A 74 12.58 -12.98 -12.14
CA PHE A 74 13.20 -12.07 -11.18
C PHE A 74 14.37 -12.74 -10.45
N LYS A 75 14.18 -13.96 -9.94
CA LYS A 75 15.22 -14.80 -9.34
C LYS A 75 16.40 -14.98 -10.28
N LYS A 76 16.17 -15.34 -11.55
CA LYS A 76 17.24 -15.50 -12.54
C LYS A 76 18.06 -14.22 -12.74
N THR A 77 17.42 -13.06 -12.67
CA THR A 77 18.10 -11.76 -12.72
C THR A 77 18.91 -11.52 -11.45
N LEU A 78 18.31 -11.72 -10.28
CA LEU A 78 18.93 -11.48 -8.98
C LEU A 78 20.11 -12.40 -8.67
N LEU A 79 20.06 -13.69 -9.05
CA LEU A 79 21.12 -14.65 -8.75
C LEU A 79 22.48 -14.29 -9.39
N LYS A 80 22.48 -13.40 -10.38
CA LYS A 80 23.71 -12.88 -11.00
C LYS A 80 24.38 -11.77 -10.18
N MET A 81 23.66 -11.18 -9.22
CA MET A 81 24.08 -9.98 -8.51
C MET A 81 24.80 -10.34 -7.20
N PRO A 82 26.07 -9.95 -6.99
CA PRO A 82 26.86 -10.38 -5.82
C PRO A 82 26.40 -9.78 -4.49
N ARG A 83 25.59 -8.71 -4.51
CA ARG A 83 25.08 -8.04 -3.31
C ARG A 83 23.77 -8.64 -2.79
N ILE A 84 23.15 -9.53 -3.55
CA ILE A 84 21.86 -10.11 -3.19
C ILE A 84 22.08 -11.38 -2.39
N CYS A 85 21.34 -11.52 -1.29
CA CYS A 85 21.10 -12.80 -0.62
C CYS A 85 19.67 -13.21 -0.95
N PHE A 86 19.50 -14.33 -1.65
CA PHE A 86 18.19 -14.83 -2.08
C PHE A 86 17.85 -16.12 -1.31
N PRO A 87 16.62 -16.29 -0.82
CA PRO A 87 16.29 -17.49 -0.05
C PRO A 87 16.26 -18.75 -0.93
N GLN A 88 16.67 -19.87 -0.37
CA GLN A 88 16.56 -21.18 -1.02
C GLN A 88 15.11 -21.56 -1.31
N ILE A 89 14.19 -21.20 -0.42
CA ILE A 89 12.74 -21.45 -0.52
C ILE A 89 12.02 -20.10 -0.56
N HIS A 90 11.17 -19.91 -1.57
CA HIS A 90 10.45 -18.65 -1.77
C HIS A 90 9.04 -18.90 -2.29
N GLY A 91 8.15 -17.92 -2.06
CA GLY A 91 6.81 -17.92 -2.65
C GLY A 91 6.84 -17.61 -4.15
N GLN A 92 5.72 -17.84 -4.83
CA GLN A 92 5.56 -17.51 -6.25
C GLN A 92 5.24 -16.04 -6.50
N THR A 93 4.69 -15.34 -5.50
CA THR A 93 4.14 -13.99 -5.63
C THR A 93 4.83 -12.97 -4.72
N ALA A 94 5.56 -13.44 -3.72
CA ALA A 94 6.36 -12.59 -2.84
C ALA A 94 7.59 -13.34 -2.34
N VAL A 95 8.66 -12.59 -2.08
CA VAL A 95 9.90 -13.11 -1.50
C VAL A 95 10.54 -12.05 -0.61
N ASN A 96 10.99 -12.48 0.56
CA ASN A 96 11.88 -11.70 1.40
C ASN A 96 13.31 -12.01 0.96
N LEU A 97 14.11 -10.99 0.71
CA LEU A 97 15.54 -11.12 0.37
C LEU A 97 16.36 -10.10 1.14
N PHE A 98 17.68 -10.21 1.07
CA PHE A 98 18.57 -9.21 1.63
C PHE A 98 19.47 -8.58 0.58
N VAL A 99 19.79 -7.31 0.79
CA VAL A 99 20.76 -6.56 -0.03
C VAL A 99 21.89 -6.10 0.87
N HIS A 100 23.11 -6.54 0.58
CA HIS A 100 24.29 -6.03 1.26
C HIS A 100 24.56 -4.57 0.88
N THR A 101 24.80 -3.73 1.88
CA THR A 101 25.05 -2.30 1.77
C THR A 101 26.13 -1.88 2.75
N GLY A 102 26.77 -0.74 2.53
CA GLY A 102 27.85 -0.22 3.39
C GLY A 102 29.20 -0.18 2.68
N LYS A 103 30.25 0.21 3.41
CA LYS A 103 31.59 0.51 2.90
C LYS A 103 32.20 -0.56 1.97
N SER A 104 31.92 -1.84 2.20
CA SER A 104 32.46 -2.93 1.38
C SER A 104 31.74 -3.10 0.04
N TYR A 105 30.57 -2.47 -0.11
CA TYR A 105 29.66 -2.63 -1.25
C TYR A 105 29.36 -1.32 -1.99
N ASP A 106 29.50 -0.18 -1.32
CA ASP A 106 29.07 1.14 -1.80
C ASP A 106 30.23 2.14 -1.73
N GLN A 107 30.76 2.53 -2.90
CA GLN A 107 31.84 3.51 -3.00
C GLN A 107 31.40 4.89 -2.48
N GLY A 108 32.28 5.56 -1.73
CA GLY A 108 32.00 6.88 -1.16
C GLY A 108 31.23 6.86 0.17
N TYR A 109 31.03 5.68 0.76
CA TYR A 109 30.36 5.48 2.06
C TYR A 109 31.30 4.83 3.09
N ASP A 110 32.53 5.34 3.21
CA ASP A 110 33.60 4.72 4.02
C ASP A 110 33.25 4.59 5.52
N ASP A 111 32.40 5.50 6.03
CA ASP A 111 31.93 5.52 7.42
C ASP A 111 30.62 4.73 7.66
N LEU A 112 30.09 4.09 6.62
CA LEU A 112 28.86 3.31 6.69
C LEU A 112 29.20 1.82 6.93
N PRO A 113 28.91 1.24 8.12
CA PRO A 113 29.26 -0.14 8.42
C PRO A 113 28.50 -1.10 7.51
N ASP A 114 29.06 -2.27 7.17
CA ASP A 114 28.35 -3.22 6.33
C ASP A 114 27.10 -3.78 7.01
N LEU A 115 25.99 -3.80 6.28
CA LEU A 115 24.70 -4.29 6.77
C LEU A 115 23.89 -4.90 5.63
N ALA A 116 23.20 -6.00 5.93
CA ALA A 116 22.22 -6.61 5.05
C ALA A 116 20.85 -5.94 5.29
N VAL A 117 20.30 -5.25 4.30
CA VAL A 117 18.97 -4.63 4.39
C VAL A 117 17.94 -5.65 3.95
N GLN A 118 16.89 -5.83 4.76
CA GLN A 118 15.76 -6.66 4.41
C GLN A 118 14.93 -5.98 3.32
N VAL A 119 14.53 -6.74 2.30
CA VAL A 119 13.69 -6.26 1.21
C VAL A 119 12.56 -7.23 0.97
N ASP A 120 11.34 -6.71 0.99
CA ASP A 120 10.14 -7.45 0.60
C ASP A 120 9.81 -7.16 -0.86
N VAL A 121 9.94 -8.19 -1.69
CA VAL A 121 9.64 -8.12 -3.11
C VAL A 121 8.29 -8.75 -3.37
N ILE A 122 7.45 -8.03 -4.10
CA ILE A 122 6.08 -8.44 -4.43
C ILE A 122 5.92 -8.45 -5.96
N ILE A 123 5.45 -9.56 -6.51
CA ILE A 123 5.04 -9.60 -7.92
C ILE A 123 3.78 -8.75 -8.08
N SER A 124 3.82 -7.78 -9.00
CA SER A 124 2.73 -6.82 -9.24
C SER A 124 1.36 -7.50 -9.37
N GLY A 125 0.34 -6.92 -8.75
CA GLY A 125 -1.03 -7.47 -8.70
C GLY A 125 -1.28 -8.39 -7.50
N ASN A 126 -0.25 -8.65 -6.67
CA ASN A 126 -0.39 -9.41 -5.42
C ASN A 126 -0.26 -8.49 -4.20
N LEU A 127 -0.77 -8.95 -3.04
CA LEU A 127 -0.65 -8.25 -1.75
C LEU A 127 -1.03 -6.76 -1.81
N ASN A 128 -2.10 -6.43 -2.54
CA ASN A 128 -2.59 -5.06 -2.78
C ASN A 128 -1.64 -4.13 -3.54
N SER A 129 -0.56 -4.65 -4.12
CA SER A 129 0.23 -3.90 -5.10
C SER A 129 -0.57 -3.72 -6.40
N PRO A 130 -0.35 -2.64 -7.16
CA PRO A 130 -0.95 -2.46 -8.48
C PRO A 130 -0.58 -3.61 -9.44
N THR A 131 -1.51 -4.05 -10.28
CA THR A 131 -1.22 -5.02 -11.37
C THR A 131 -0.29 -4.43 -12.42
N ASP A 132 -0.51 -3.17 -12.78
CA ASP A 132 0.34 -2.42 -13.68
C ASP A 132 1.17 -1.40 -12.93
N ILE A 133 2.42 -1.23 -13.35
CA ILE A 133 3.33 -0.21 -12.82
C ILE A 133 3.57 0.82 -13.93
N ASN A 134 2.82 1.92 -13.87
CA ASN A 134 2.83 2.99 -14.87
C ASN A 134 2.50 4.35 -14.22
N SER A 135 2.31 5.40 -15.03
CA SER A 135 2.02 6.76 -14.53
C SER A 135 0.70 6.90 -13.78
N SER A 136 -0.23 5.96 -13.93
CA SER A 136 -1.51 5.96 -13.21
C SER A 136 -1.44 5.27 -11.85
N THR A 137 -0.42 4.44 -11.62
CA THR A 137 -0.26 3.64 -10.40
C THR A 137 1.01 3.99 -9.61
N SER A 138 1.92 4.73 -10.22
CA SER A 138 3.20 5.13 -9.63
C SER A 138 3.53 6.59 -9.93
N GLU A 139 4.34 7.18 -9.06
CA GLU A 139 4.90 8.52 -9.18
C GLU A 139 6.42 8.47 -8.93
N THR A 140 7.12 9.56 -9.24
CA THR A 140 8.57 9.66 -9.00
C THR A 140 8.83 10.69 -7.91
N ILE A 141 9.57 10.28 -6.88
CA ILE A 141 10.14 11.18 -5.87
C ILE A 141 11.61 11.38 -6.21
N ILE A 142 12.01 12.63 -6.41
CA ILE A 142 13.41 12.99 -6.67
C ILE A 142 14.09 13.23 -5.32
N LEU A 143 15.08 12.39 -4.99
CA LEU A 143 15.86 12.56 -3.77
C LEU A 143 16.94 13.64 -3.94
N PRO A 144 17.47 14.22 -2.84
CA PRO A 144 18.49 15.28 -2.89
C PRO A 144 19.76 14.92 -3.68
N ASN A 145 20.07 13.62 -3.79
CA ASN A 145 21.21 13.12 -4.57
C ASN A 145 20.88 12.86 -6.06
N GLY A 146 19.69 13.27 -6.53
CA GLY A 146 19.24 13.09 -7.91
C GLY A 146 18.65 11.70 -8.20
N PHE A 147 18.57 10.79 -7.22
CA PHE A 147 17.92 9.50 -7.44
C PHE A 147 16.42 9.68 -7.65
N ASN A 148 15.93 9.15 -8.76
CA ASN A 148 14.52 9.13 -9.12
C ASN A 148 13.86 7.86 -8.57
N ALA A 149 13.38 7.93 -7.33
CA ALA A 149 12.67 6.83 -6.70
C ALA A 149 11.25 6.71 -7.30
N ARG A 150 11.03 5.67 -8.12
CA ARG A 150 9.66 5.32 -8.56
C ARG A 150 8.94 4.63 -7.42
N VAL A 151 7.86 5.24 -6.93
CA VAL A 151 7.05 4.76 -5.81
C VAL A 151 5.61 4.55 -6.24
N ILE A 152 4.86 3.65 -5.61
CA ILE A 152 3.41 3.60 -5.85
C ILE A 152 2.77 4.92 -5.41
N ASN A 153 1.72 5.36 -6.10
CA ASN A 153 1.05 6.61 -5.77
C ASN A 153 0.34 6.54 -4.40
N ILE A 154 -0.08 7.71 -3.88
CA ILE A 154 -0.72 7.82 -2.56
C ILE A 154 -1.97 6.95 -2.44
N PHE A 155 -2.77 6.83 -3.49
CA PHE A 155 -4.00 6.03 -3.46
C PHE A 155 -3.70 4.55 -3.18
N PHE A 156 -2.79 3.94 -3.95
CA PHE A 156 -2.42 2.53 -3.74
C PHE A 156 -1.70 2.32 -2.42
N LEU A 157 -0.88 3.30 -1.98
CA LEU A 157 -0.22 3.25 -0.68
C LEU A 157 -1.24 3.25 0.47
N LEU A 158 -2.23 4.16 0.43
CA LEU A 158 -3.33 4.20 1.40
C LEU A 158 -4.12 2.89 1.41
N ARG A 159 -4.50 2.37 0.23
CA ARG A 159 -5.25 1.12 0.12
C ARG A 159 -4.49 -0.04 0.75
N GLY A 160 -3.19 -0.19 0.45
CA GLY A 160 -2.34 -1.21 1.07
C GLY A 160 -2.23 -1.05 2.58
N LYS A 161 -2.08 0.18 3.07
CA LYS A 161 -1.98 0.48 4.50
C LYS A 161 -3.27 0.22 5.27
N PHE A 162 -4.43 0.57 4.72
CA PHE A 162 -5.73 0.22 5.31
C PHE A 162 -5.91 -1.29 5.40
N ASN A 163 -5.60 -2.03 4.33
CA ASN A 163 -5.68 -3.48 4.36
C ASN A 163 -4.77 -4.06 5.45
N ALA A 164 -3.48 -3.67 5.48
CA ALA A 164 -2.53 -4.14 6.48
C ALA A 164 -2.98 -3.80 7.91
N PHE A 165 -3.46 -2.58 8.13
CA PHE A 165 -4.00 -2.13 9.42
C PHE A 165 -5.16 -3.01 9.90
N VAL A 166 -6.11 -3.32 9.02
CA VAL A 166 -7.28 -4.14 9.37
C VAL A 166 -6.89 -5.61 9.57
N THR A 167 -6.09 -6.18 8.67
CA THR A 167 -5.69 -7.59 8.74
C THR A 167 -4.80 -7.89 9.95
N ARG A 168 -3.91 -6.97 10.33
CA ARG A 168 -3.02 -7.13 11.49
C ARG A 168 -3.69 -6.75 12.81
N GLY A 169 -4.78 -5.98 12.77
CA GLY A 169 -5.55 -5.60 13.94
C GLY A 169 -4.81 -4.67 14.91
N HIS A 170 -5.06 -4.82 16.20
CA HIS A 170 -4.60 -3.89 17.24
C HIS A 170 -3.07 -3.77 17.38
N THR A 171 -2.31 -4.77 16.91
CA THR A 171 -0.83 -4.77 16.95
C THR A 171 -0.19 -3.88 15.88
N SER A 172 -0.97 -3.37 14.91
CA SER A 172 -0.44 -2.47 13.89
C SER A 172 -0.42 -1.01 14.36
N THR A 173 0.58 -0.67 15.17
CA THR A 173 0.92 0.73 15.49
C THR A 173 1.53 1.42 14.28
N ASN A 174 2.42 0.73 13.55
CA ASN A 174 3.11 1.30 12.40
C ASN A 174 2.16 1.66 11.24
N ASP A 175 1.21 0.78 10.87
CA ASP A 175 0.27 1.14 9.80
C ASP A 175 -0.72 2.22 10.26
N TYR A 176 -1.05 2.28 11.56
CA TYR A 176 -1.86 3.37 12.12
C TYR A 176 -1.14 4.72 12.00
N GLU A 177 0.14 4.81 12.41
CA GLU A 177 0.95 6.03 12.28
C GLU A 177 1.09 6.47 10.82
N ASP A 178 1.39 5.53 9.93
CA ASP A 178 1.49 5.79 8.49
C ASP A 178 0.15 6.31 7.95
N LEU A 179 -1.00 5.73 8.35
CA LEU A 179 -2.32 6.20 7.95
C LEU A 179 -2.63 7.61 8.49
N VAL A 180 -2.35 7.88 9.77
CA VAL A 180 -2.54 9.23 10.35
C VAL A 180 -1.76 10.27 9.56
N PHE A 181 -0.50 9.98 9.24
CA PHE A 181 0.35 10.86 8.42
C PHE A 181 -0.23 11.05 7.01
N LEU A 182 -0.50 9.96 6.29
CA LEU A 182 -0.95 10.02 4.90
C LEU A 182 -2.29 10.76 4.75
N ILE A 183 -3.25 10.47 5.63
CA ILE A 183 -4.58 11.11 5.60
C ILE A 183 -4.48 12.60 5.94
N THR A 184 -3.58 12.95 6.86
CA THR A 184 -3.37 14.35 7.26
C THR A 184 -2.67 15.15 6.17
N ARG A 185 -1.66 14.57 5.53
CA ARG A 185 -0.85 15.22 4.51
C ARG A 185 -1.55 15.31 3.15
N TYR A 186 -2.38 14.31 2.81
CA TYR A 186 -3.06 14.18 1.52
C TYR A 186 -4.58 14.09 1.69
N PRO A 187 -5.24 15.16 2.21
CA PRO A 187 -6.62 15.10 2.68
C PRO A 187 -7.66 14.84 1.58
N MET A 188 -7.31 15.07 0.31
CA MET A 188 -8.23 14.94 -0.82
C MET A 188 -8.23 13.56 -1.48
N VAL A 189 -7.23 12.72 -1.19
CA VAL A 189 -7.08 11.42 -1.88
C VAL A 189 -8.22 10.47 -1.51
N ILE A 190 -8.50 10.28 -0.21
CA ILE A 190 -9.57 9.36 0.19
C ILE A 190 -10.95 9.83 -0.30
N PRO A 191 -11.35 11.10 -0.18
CA PRO A 191 -12.63 11.55 -0.71
C PRO A 191 -12.76 11.30 -2.22
N GLN A 192 -11.72 11.60 -3.02
CA GLN A 192 -11.70 11.33 -4.47
C GLN A 192 -11.84 9.86 -4.82
N TYR A 193 -11.27 8.96 -4.02
CA TYR A 193 -11.25 7.52 -4.27
C TYR A 193 -12.08 6.72 -3.26
N SER A 194 -13.09 7.34 -2.66
CA SER A 194 -13.84 6.77 -1.53
C SER A 194 -14.61 5.49 -1.91
N SER A 195 -14.99 5.34 -3.18
CA SER A 195 -15.59 4.11 -3.73
C SER A 195 -14.60 2.95 -3.89
N TYR A 196 -13.29 3.22 -3.90
CA TYR A 196 -12.24 2.23 -4.10
C TYR A 196 -11.49 1.85 -2.81
N ILE A 197 -11.77 2.54 -1.70
CA ILE A 197 -11.27 2.21 -0.37
C ILE A 197 -12.46 1.78 0.48
N ASP A 198 -12.41 0.53 0.95
CA ASP A 198 -13.49 -0.08 1.71
C ASP A 198 -13.96 0.83 2.86
N LYS A 199 -15.27 1.05 2.92
CA LYS A 199 -15.89 1.86 3.98
C LYS A 199 -15.62 1.25 5.34
N GLU A 200 -15.63 -0.07 5.47
CA GLU A 200 -15.35 -0.77 6.72
C GLU A 200 -13.93 -0.50 7.20
N TYR A 201 -12.95 -0.45 6.29
CA TYR A 201 -11.55 -0.19 6.67
C TYR A 201 -11.37 1.23 7.20
N ARG A 202 -12.04 2.19 6.56
CA ARG A 202 -12.06 3.59 7.00
C ARG A 202 -12.75 3.75 8.36
N LEU A 203 -13.84 3.02 8.60
CA LEU A 203 -14.55 3.01 9.89
C LEU A 203 -13.69 2.40 11.00
N LYS A 204 -13.05 1.26 10.77
CA LYS A 204 -12.13 0.63 11.75
C LYS A 204 -10.96 1.53 12.11
N PHE A 205 -10.39 2.23 11.13
CA PHE A 205 -9.36 3.23 11.40
C PHE A 205 -9.91 4.38 12.25
N LEU A 206 -11.09 4.91 11.89
CA LEU A 206 -11.71 6.01 12.63
C LEU A 206 -12.03 5.64 14.08
N GLU A 207 -12.45 4.40 14.34
CA GLU A 207 -12.68 3.89 15.69
C GLU A 207 -11.40 3.97 16.54
N LYS A 208 -10.29 3.41 16.03
CA LYS A 208 -8.99 3.50 16.71
C LYS A 208 -8.54 4.95 16.88
N PHE A 209 -8.67 5.78 15.84
CA PHE A 209 -8.31 7.19 15.90
C PHE A 209 -9.12 7.95 16.95
N THR A 210 -10.42 7.64 17.08
CA THR A 210 -11.32 8.22 18.08
C THR A 210 -10.90 7.83 19.49
N ALA A 211 -10.58 6.56 19.72
CA ALA A 211 -10.08 6.11 21.01
C ALA A 211 -8.77 6.80 21.41
N SER A 212 -7.85 7.03 20.46
CA SER A 212 -6.57 7.70 20.73
C SER A 212 -6.66 9.24 20.87
N ASN A 213 -7.75 9.86 20.42
CA ASN A 213 -7.92 11.32 20.39
C ASN A 213 -9.22 11.76 21.09
N ALA A 214 -9.66 11.00 22.09
CA ALA A 214 -10.85 11.29 22.86
C ALA A 214 -10.78 12.71 23.46
N GLY A 215 -11.85 13.49 23.30
CA GLY A 215 -11.93 14.87 23.78
C GLY A 215 -11.47 15.94 22.78
N ASN A 216 -10.98 15.58 21.59
CA ASN A 216 -10.66 16.54 20.53
C ASN A 216 -11.67 16.50 19.36
N GLU A 217 -12.89 16.99 19.63
CA GLU A 217 -14.00 16.96 18.66
C GLU A 217 -13.68 17.63 17.31
N GLY A 218 -12.87 18.69 17.33
CA GLY A 218 -12.42 19.37 16.10
C GLY A 218 -11.58 18.44 15.22
N LEU A 219 -10.60 17.74 15.83
CA LEU A 219 -9.75 16.79 15.12
C LEU A 219 -10.53 15.56 14.65
N LEU A 220 -11.46 15.05 15.45
CA LEU A 220 -12.31 13.91 15.08
C LEU A 220 -13.20 14.23 13.88
N ARG A 221 -13.84 15.40 13.88
CA ARG A 221 -14.65 15.88 12.75
C ARG A 221 -13.81 16.06 11.49
N LEU A 222 -12.63 16.66 11.60
CA LEU A 222 -11.71 16.81 10.48
C LEU A 222 -11.28 15.45 9.91
N MET A 223 -10.98 14.47 10.78
CA MET A 223 -10.62 13.13 10.33
C MET A 223 -11.78 12.41 9.63
N LYS A 224 -13.00 12.51 10.16
CA LYS A 224 -14.22 12.00 9.49
C LYS A 224 -14.39 12.59 8.08
N GLN A 225 -14.16 13.89 7.93
CA GLN A 225 -14.19 14.56 6.63
C GLN A 225 -13.13 14.02 5.67
N ARG A 226 -11.88 13.92 6.12
CA ARG A 226 -10.77 13.40 5.32
C ARG A 226 -10.95 11.94 4.93
N LEU A 227 -11.68 11.16 5.73
CA LEU A 227 -12.02 9.77 5.40
C LEU A 227 -13.22 9.66 4.44
N GLY A 228 -13.87 10.77 4.07
CA GLY A 228 -15.09 10.74 3.26
C GLY A 228 -16.23 10.00 3.97
N LEU A 229 -16.35 10.18 5.28
CA LEU A 229 -17.36 9.55 6.15
C LEU A 229 -18.41 10.54 6.66
N VAL A 230 -18.45 11.76 6.13
CA VAL A 230 -19.51 12.72 6.47
C VAL A 230 -20.78 12.28 5.77
N GLU A 231 -21.81 12.00 6.55
CA GLU A 231 -23.14 11.77 6.00
C GLU A 231 -23.60 13.09 5.37
N GLY A 232 -24.11 13.02 4.13
CA GLY A 232 -24.76 14.17 3.53
C GLY A 232 -25.95 14.54 4.41
N ASN A 233 -25.83 15.65 5.14
CA ASN A 233 -26.95 16.34 5.77
C ASN A 233 -27.81 16.98 4.66
N ASN A 234 -28.41 16.13 3.82
CA ASN A 234 -29.49 16.50 2.91
C ASN A 234 -30.67 15.60 3.23
N LYS A 235 -31.26 15.80 4.41
CA LYS A 235 -32.67 15.55 4.72
C LYS A 235 -33.02 16.36 5.96
N GLY A 236 -33.87 17.35 5.73
CA GLY A 236 -34.15 18.40 6.69
C GLY A 236 -34.87 17.94 7.95
N THR A 237 -34.68 18.73 8.99
CA THR A 237 -35.74 19.20 9.87
C THR A 237 -35.31 20.55 10.38
N ASN A 238 -35.87 21.56 9.75
CA ASN A 238 -35.81 22.96 10.12
C ASN A 238 -36.94 23.19 11.14
N GLU A 239 -36.63 23.61 12.37
CA GLU A 239 -37.56 24.39 13.17
C GLU A 239 -36.80 25.48 13.95
N GLY A 240 -36.65 26.63 13.28
CA GLY A 240 -37.15 27.87 13.85
C GLY A 240 -36.19 28.68 14.71
N LYS A 241 -35.35 29.49 14.06
CA LYS A 241 -35.17 30.95 14.29
C LYS A 241 -33.76 31.36 13.87
N GLU A 242 -33.59 31.73 12.60
CA GLU A 242 -32.61 32.74 12.15
C GLU A 242 -32.85 33.08 10.66
N LYS A 243 -34.13 33.31 10.32
CA LYS A 243 -34.58 33.82 9.03
C LYS A 243 -34.35 35.33 8.97
N ALA A 244 -33.12 35.76 8.71
CA ALA A 244 -32.84 37.11 8.21
C ALA A 244 -31.43 37.25 7.63
N GLU A 245 -30.43 36.51 8.14
CA GLU A 245 -29.04 36.62 7.68
C GLU A 245 -28.64 35.52 6.66
N GLU A 246 -29.43 34.43 6.53
CA GLU A 246 -29.15 33.34 5.58
C GLU A 246 -29.56 33.65 4.12
N GLU A 247 -30.51 34.56 3.87
CA GLU A 247 -31.00 34.82 2.50
C GLU A 247 -29.95 35.51 1.62
N GLU A 248 -29.00 36.25 2.19
CA GLU A 248 -27.96 36.95 1.40
C GLU A 248 -26.75 36.04 1.07
N VAL A 249 -26.50 35.01 1.89
CA VAL A 249 -25.41 34.05 1.68
C VAL A 249 -25.84 32.90 0.76
N GLU A 250 -27.10 32.47 0.83
CA GLU A 250 -27.63 31.37 0.00
C GLU A 250 -27.78 31.77 -1.49
N GLU A 251 -27.95 33.06 -1.79
CA GLU A 251 -28.02 33.56 -3.17
C GLU A 251 -26.62 33.63 -3.85
N GLU A 252 -25.56 33.85 -3.05
CA GLU A 252 -24.17 33.78 -3.54
C GLU A 252 -23.65 32.34 -3.71
N GLU A 253 -24.06 31.40 -2.86
CA GLU A 253 -23.68 29.99 -2.99
C GLU A 253 -24.43 29.27 -4.11
N LYS A 254 -25.72 29.57 -4.35
CA LYS A 254 -26.46 29.05 -5.51
C LYS A 254 -25.89 29.52 -6.85
N LYS A 255 -25.39 30.76 -6.93
CA LYS A 255 -24.67 31.25 -8.11
C LYS A 255 -23.38 30.48 -8.38
N LYS A 256 -22.63 30.09 -7.34
CA LYS A 256 -21.39 29.31 -7.47
C LYS A 256 -21.64 27.84 -7.83
N GLU A 257 -22.75 27.25 -7.37
CA GLU A 257 -23.13 25.88 -7.74
C GLU A 257 -23.71 25.78 -9.16
N GLU A 258 -24.50 26.76 -9.63
CA GLU A 258 -24.97 26.80 -11.03
C GLU A 258 -23.83 27.05 -12.03
N GLU A 259 -22.77 27.77 -11.65
CA GLU A 259 -21.59 27.98 -12.49
C GLU A 259 -20.77 26.69 -12.75
N ASN A 260 -20.95 25.64 -11.94
CA ASN A 260 -20.17 24.41 -12.03
C ASN A 260 -20.86 23.26 -12.80
N LEU A 261 -22.16 23.39 -13.14
CA LEU A 261 -22.97 22.28 -13.67
C LEU A 261 -23.15 22.25 -15.21
N ASN A 262 -22.60 23.20 -15.97
CA ASN A 262 -22.91 23.34 -17.42
C ASN A 262 -21.82 22.87 -18.40
N TRP A 263 -21.08 21.80 -18.09
CA TRP A 263 -20.08 21.22 -19.00
C TRP A 263 -20.66 20.09 -19.86
N ILE A 264 -20.55 20.20 -21.19
CA ILE A 264 -21.05 19.21 -22.18
C ILE A 264 -19.85 18.56 -22.88
N TRP A 265 -19.85 17.22 -23.00
CA TRP A 265 -18.79 16.47 -23.69
C TRP A 265 -18.89 16.58 -25.22
N ASP A 266 -17.80 16.99 -25.88
CA ASP A 266 -17.68 17.00 -27.34
C ASP A 266 -16.83 15.78 -27.78
N ALA A 267 -17.48 14.81 -28.42
CA ALA A 267 -16.82 13.58 -28.85
C ALA A 267 -15.82 13.78 -30.01
N THR A 268 -15.98 14.82 -30.83
CA THR A 268 -15.09 15.12 -31.96
C THR A 268 -13.74 15.65 -31.48
N HIS A 269 -13.74 16.43 -30.40
CA HIS A 269 -12.52 17.03 -29.83
C HIS A 269 -12.05 16.30 -28.57
N GLY A 270 -12.87 15.39 -28.04
CA GLY A 270 -12.59 14.62 -26.85
C GLY A 270 -12.36 15.52 -25.63
N GLN A 271 -13.12 16.58 -25.47
CA GLN A 271 -13.01 17.50 -24.33
C GLN A 271 -14.39 18.01 -23.92
N TYR A 272 -14.52 18.43 -22.67
CA TYR A 272 -15.72 19.14 -22.21
C TYR A 272 -15.69 20.58 -22.70
N ARG A 273 -16.86 21.12 -23.07
CA ARG A 273 -17.06 22.54 -23.38
C ARG A 273 -18.33 23.07 -22.75
N ARG A 274 -18.39 24.37 -22.50
CA ARG A 274 -19.60 25.06 -22.03
C ARG A 274 -19.87 26.31 -22.85
N LEU A 275 -21.13 26.71 -22.95
CA LEU A 275 -21.54 27.93 -23.65
C LEU A 275 -21.62 29.07 -22.62
N ILE A 276 -20.75 30.07 -22.74
CA ILE A 276 -20.77 31.27 -21.91
C ILE A 276 -20.99 32.46 -22.83
N GLU A 277 -22.06 33.22 -22.59
CA GLU A 277 -22.40 34.43 -23.36
C GLU A 277 -22.43 34.19 -24.89
N GLY A 278 -22.96 33.04 -25.31
CA GLY A 278 -23.07 32.67 -26.73
C GLY A 278 -21.76 32.21 -27.39
N LYS A 279 -20.68 32.03 -26.62
CA LYS A 279 -19.40 31.49 -27.10
C LYS A 279 -19.04 30.19 -26.40
N TRP A 280 -18.57 29.21 -27.18
CA TRP A 280 -18.09 27.94 -26.62
C TRP A 280 -16.71 28.12 -25.99
N GLN A 281 -16.57 27.68 -24.74
CA GLN A 281 -15.30 27.62 -24.02
C GLN A 281 -14.96 26.17 -23.68
N TRP A 282 -13.72 25.77 -23.91
CA TRP A 282 -13.20 24.43 -23.62
C TRP A 282 -12.73 24.31 -22.18
N ALA A 283 -12.89 23.13 -21.58
CA ALA A 283 -12.40 22.85 -20.24
C ALA A 283 -10.86 22.91 -20.22
N PRO A 284 -10.25 23.47 -19.16
CA PRO A 284 -8.79 23.41 -18.98
C PRO A 284 -8.33 21.96 -19.00
N VAL A 285 -7.29 21.65 -19.76
CA VAL A 285 -6.80 20.28 -19.96
C VAL A 285 -6.25 19.72 -18.65
N GLN A 286 -7.10 19.04 -17.88
CA GLN A 286 -6.68 18.04 -16.89
C GLN A 286 -6.86 16.65 -17.52
N GLN A 287 -5.81 15.85 -17.44
CA GLN A 287 -5.66 14.56 -18.11
C GLN A 287 -6.82 13.61 -17.78
N LYS A 288 -7.40 13.06 -18.85
CA LYS A 288 -8.54 12.13 -18.84
C LYS A 288 -8.27 10.88 -18.00
N SER A 289 -9.22 10.55 -17.13
CA SER A 289 -9.49 9.18 -16.74
C SER A 289 -10.48 8.56 -17.74
N SER A 290 -10.25 7.30 -18.10
CA SER A 290 -11.22 6.47 -18.82
C SER A 290 -11.65 5.30 -17.93
N GLN A 291 -12.92 4.94 -18.13
CA GLN A 291 -13.81 4.02 -17.42
C GLN A 291 -13.32 2.58 -17.16
N PRO A 292 -14.06 1.81 -16.33
CA PRO A 292 -13.54 0.67 -15.59
C PRO A 292 -13.65 -0.65 -16.36
N GLU A 293 -12.60 -1.47 -16.30
CA GLU A 293 -12.70 -2.90 -16.53
C GLU A 293 -13.12 -3.58 -15.22
N ALA A 294 -14.20 -4.35 -15.29
CA ALA A 294 -14.70 -5.17 -14.21
C ALA A 294 -13.83 -6.43 -14.07
N TYR A 295 -13.14 -6.60 -12.93
CA TYR A 295 -12.52 -7.88 -12.57
C TYR A 295 -12.65 -8.21 -11.07
N SER A 296 -13.43 -9.28 -10.85
CA SER A 296 -13.56 -10.25 -9.75
C SER A 296 -12.56 -10.22 -8.57
N THR A 297 -13.05 -9.95 -7.35
CA THR A 297 -12.37 -10.27 -6.06
C THR A 297 -13.35 -10.62 -4.92
N ASP A 298 -14.32 -11.52 -5.13
CA ASP A 298 -15.34 -11.86 -4.11
C ASP A 298 -15.02 -13.14 -3.30
N TRP A 299 -13.83 -13.23 -2.68
CA TRP A 299 -13.49 -14.36 -1.81
C TRP A 299 -13.18 -13.90 -0.38
N ALA A 300 -13.76 -14.60 0.61
CA ALA A 300 -13.53 -14.38 2.04
C ALA A 300 -13.09 -15.70 2.70
N TRP A 301 -12.13 -15.64 3.61
CA TRP A 301 -11.66 -16.77 4.40
C TRP A 301 -12.52 -16.96 5.66
N ASP A 302 -12.84 -18.21 6.01
CA ASP A 302 -13.61 -18.56 7.20
C ASP A 302 -12.74 -19.36 8.18
N ASP A 303 -12.30 -18.73 9.27
CA ASP A 303 -11.41 -19.35 10.28
C ASP A 303 -12.05 -20.51 11.03
N THR A 304 -13.39 -20.58 11.10
CA THR A 304 -14.09 -21.66 11.80
C THR A 304 -14.03 -22.96 11.01
N HIS A 305 -14.03 -22.86 9.68
CA HIS A 305 -14.08 -24.02 8.79
C HIS A 305 -12.76 -24.26 8.05
N GLY A 306 -11.85 -23.28 8.06
CA GLY A 306 -10.58 -23.36 7.34
C GLY A 306 -10.74 -23.38 5.82
N LEU A 307 -11.78 -22.74 5.28
CA LEU A 307 -12.10 -22.75 3.85
C LEU A 307 -12.43 -21.35 3.34
N PHE A 308 -12.20 -21.12 2.04
CA PHE A 308 -12.69 -19.94 1.35
C PHE A 308 -14.17 -20.07 0.98
N LYS A 309 -14.90 -18.97 1.10
CA LYS A 309 -16.27 -18.79 0.61
C LYS A 309 -16.36 -17.56 -0.28
N ARG A 310 -17.27 -17.59 -1.24
CA ARG A 310 -17.59 -16.44 -2.11
C ARG A 310 -19.05 -16.08 -2.02
N PHE A 311 -19.34 -14.79 -2.21
CA PHE A 311 -20.72 -14.30 -2.19
C PHE A 311 -21.30 -14.38 -3.60
N VAL A 312 -22.28 -15.25 -3.82
CA VAL A 312 -22.90 -15.48 -5.13
C VAL A 312 -24.41 -15.44 -4.97
N GLY A 313 -25.06 -14.51 -5.67
CA GLY A 313 -26.53 -14.44 -5.70
C GLY A 313 -27.19 -14.11 -4.36
N GLY A 314 -26.49 -13.41 -3.46
CA GLY A 314 -27.02 -13.05 -2.13
C GLY A 314 -26.72 -14.07 -1.03
N GLU A 315 -26.02 -15.17 -1.34
CA GLU A 315 -25.65 -16.21 -0.38
C GLU A 315 -24.15 -16.52 -0.41
N TRP A 316 -23.63 -16.96 0.74
CA TRP A 316 -22.26 -17.44 0.85
C TRP A 316 -22.16 -18.89 0.40
N GLN A 317 -21.29 -19.14 -0.58
CA GLN A 317 -21.04 -20.48 -1.12
C GLN A 317 -19.58 -20.88 -0.90
N TRP A 318 -19.35 -22.11 -0.42
CA TRP A 318 -18.03 -22.66 -0.19
C TRP A 318 -17.27 -22.94 -1.49
N ALA A 319 -15.95 -22.72 -1.49
CA ALA A 319 -15.09 -23.10 -2.60
C ALA A 319 -15.10 -24.63 -2.79
N PRO A 320 -15.30 -25.16 -4.02
CA PRO A 320 -15.13 -26.58 -4.30
C PRO A 320 -13.73 -27.06 -3.93
N VAL A 321 -13.60 -28.27 -3.38
CA VAL A 321 -12.32 -28.84 -2.88
C VAL A 321 -11.19 -28.76 -3.93
N GLN A 322 -11.51 -28.91 -5.22
CA GLN A 322 -10.55 -28.82 -6.33
C GLN A 322 -10.06 -27.39 -6.64
N GLN A 323 -10.78 -26.36 -6.19
CA GLN A 323 -10.39 -24.95 -6.33
C GLN A 323 -9.64 -24.41 -5.11
N GLN A 324 -9.61 -25.15 -3.99
CA GLN A 324 -8.86 -24.76 -2.80
C GLN A 324 -7.33 -24.83 -3.00
N SER A 325 -6.87 -25.67 -3.93
CA SER A 325 -5.44 -25.85 -4.23
C SER A 325 -4.92 -24.96 -5.36
N SER A 326 -5.77 -24.14 -5.99
CA SER A 326 -5.42 -23.32 -7.17
C SER A 326 -5.68 -21.82 -6.99
N GLN A 327 -5.85 -21.35 -5.76
CA GLN A 327 -6.01 -19.93 -5.39
C GLN A 327 -4.98 -19.56 -4.32
N PRO A 328 -4.53 -18.28 -4.26
CA PRO A 328 -3.23 -17.91 -3.70
C PRO A 328 -3.16 -18.34 -2.24
N GLU A 329 -2.17 -19.16 -1.94
CA GLU A 329 -1.80 -19.53 -0.59
C GLU A 329 -1.84 -18.28 0.28
N ALA A 330 -2.72 -18.29 1.29
CA ALA A 330 -2.57 -17.44 2.44
C ALA A 330 -1.10 -17.52 2.86
N SER A 331 -0.46 -16.35 2.83
CA SER A 331 0.95 -16.12 3.14
C SER A 331 1.54 -17.13 4.14
N SER A 332 2.63 -17.77 3.72
CA SER A 332 3.64 -18.45 4.53
C SER A 332 3.20 -19.71 5.30
N ILE A 333 3.89 -20.81 5.02
CA ILE A 333 4.74 -21.55 5.97
C ILE A 333 4.75 -20.94 7.38
N GLY A 334 3.67 -21.11 8.15
CA GLY A 334 3.46 -20.40 9.42
C GLY A 334 4.39 -20.90 10.51
N TRP A 335 5.53 -20.22 10.67
CA TRP A 335 6.37 -20.35 11.85
C TRP A 335 5.85 -19.43 12.95
N ALA A 336 5.56 -19.98 14.13
CA ALA A 336 5.20 -19.25 15.33
C ALA A 336 6.38 -19.28 16.32
N TRP A 337 6.74 -18.12 16.86
CA TRP A 337 7.71 -18.01 17.95
C TRP A 337 7.05 -18.43 19.27
N ASP A 338 7.75 -19.21 20.08
CA ASP A 338 7.29 -19.66 21.39
C ASP A 338 8.19 -19.07 22.49
N ASP A 339 7.71 -18.06 23.20
CA ASP A 339 8.46 -17.37 24.26
C ASP A 339 8.84 -18.30 25.44
N THR A 340 8.10 -19.40 25.63
CA THR A 340 8.39 -20.35 26.72
C THR A 340 9.61 -21.21 26.39
N HIS A 341 9.83 -21.50 25.12
CA HIS A 341 10.88 -22.42 24.67
C HIS A 341 12.03 -21.72 23.93
N GLY A 342 11.87 -20.45 23.54
CA GLY A 342 12.86 -19.70 22.80
C GLY A 342 13.15 -20.27 21.40
N LEU A 343 12.15 -20.93 20.79
CA LEU A 343 12.28 -21.62 19.51
C LEU A 343 11.08 -21.33 18.61
N PHE A 344 11.29 -21.42 17.30
CA PHE A 344 10.21 -21.40 16.32
C PHE A 344 9.58 -22.79 16.17
N LYS A 345 8.27 -22.84 15.97
CA LYS A 345 7.51 -24.05 15.60
C LYS A 345 6.68 -23.80 14.34
N ARG A 346 6.51 -24.81 13.49
CA ARG A 346 5.66 -24.74 12.28
C ARG A 346 4.56 -25.78 12.32
N PHE A 347 3.41 -25.49 11.72
CA PHE A 347 2.31 -26.42 11.61
C PHE A 347 2.44 -27.27 10.32
N VAL A 348 2.68 -28.57 10.46
CA VAL A 348 2.87 -29.50 9.34
C VAL A 348 2.05 -30.76 9.60
N GLY A 349 1.14 -31.10 8.68
CA GLY A 349 0.38 -32.34 8.76
C GLY A 349 -0.60 -32.44 9.93
N GLY A 350 -1.08 -31.31 10.47
CA GLY A 350 -1.98 -31.29 11.63
C GLY A 350 -1.29 -31.20 12.99
N GLU A 351 0.05 -31.12 13.02
CA GLU A 351 0.84 -31.06 14.25
C GLU A 351 1.84 -29.91 14.24
N TRP A 352 2.19 -29.39 15.42
CA TRP A 352 3.26 -28.41 15.60
C TRP A 352 4.61 -29.11 15.70
N GLN A 353 5.55 -28.72 14.83
CA GLN A 353 6.92 -29.25 14.81
C GLN A 353 7.91 -28.14 15.17
N TRP A 354 8.81 -28.40 16.12
CA TRP A 354 9.87 -27.47 16.53
C TRP A 354 10.97 -27.35 15.48
N ALA A 355 11.57 -26.16 15.36
CA ALA A 355 12.82 -25.98 14.64
C ALA A 355 13.92 -26.79 15.33
N SER A 356 14.58 -27.68 14.59
CA SER A 356 15.67 -28.50 15.11
C SER A 356 16.83 -27.61 15.59
N SER A 357 17.12 -27.62 16.88
CA SER A 357 18.33 -27.02 17.44
C SER A 357 19.54 -27.87 17.02
N LEU A 358 20.48 -27.31 16.27
CA LEU A 358 21.81 -27.90 16.11
C LEU A 358 22.76 -27.19 17.08
N HIS A 359 23.47 -28.00 17.87
CA HIS A 359 24.56 -27.63 18.77
C HIS A 359 25.76 -27.01 18.04
#